data_AF-A0A386UTR9-F1
#
_entry.id   AF-A0A386UTR9-F1
#
_cell.length_a   1.000
_cell.length_b   1.000
_cell.length_c   1.000
_cell.angle_alpha   90.00
_cell.angle_beta   90.00
_cell.angle_gamma   90.00
#
_symmetry.space_group_name_H-M   'P 1'
#
loop_
_entity.id
_entity.type
_entity.pdbx_description
1 polymer ?
#
loop_
_entity_poly.entity_id
_entity_poly.type
_entity_poly.pdbx_seq_one_letter_code
_entity_poly.pdbx_strand_id
1 'polypeptide(L)'
;MIGTLTCAALLTVPLAVLAAEDPLPSWNDGAAKTAIIGFVAATTTKGGPDFSPVPERIAAFDNDGTLWTEATLYSQAYFTLDRVRAMAPDHPEWADQQPFKAAVEGDLKALAALGKEGLVTLVTATHSGMTAAEFNGIVADWIASARHPTFNRPIPNLPTSR
;
A
#
# COMPACT_ATOMS: atom_id res chain seq x y z
N MET A 1 -22.28 81.13 2.83
CA MET A 1 -21.54 80.31 3.80
C MET A 1 -21.78 78.85 3.49
N ILE A 2 -20.67 78.13 3.24
CA ILE A 2 -20.41 76.70 3.46
C ILE A 2 -21.30 75.70 2.68
N GLY A 3 -20.75 75.18 1.57
CA GLY A 3 -21.15 73.90 0.98
C GLY A 3 -20.11 72.84 1.30
N THR A 4 -20.50 71.82 2.05
CA THR A 4 -19.62 70.73 2.51
C THR A 4 -19.58 69.63 1.43
N LEU A 5 -18.42 69.41 0.82
CA LEU A 5 -18.16 68.28 -0.07
C LEU A 5 -17.65 67.10 0.75
N THR A 6 -18.44 66.03 0.82
CA THR A 6 -18.07 64.78 1.46
C THR A 6 -17.45 63.85 0.41
N CYS A 7 -16.13 63.68 0.42
CA CYS A 7 -15.44 62.65 -0.37
C CYS A 7 -15.60 61.29 0.31
N ALA A 8 -16.39 60.39 -0.28
CA ALA A 8 -16.43 58.99 0.13
C ALA A 8 -15.24 58.25 -0.48
N ALA A 9 -14.28 57.86 0.35
CA ALA A 9 -13.17 57.00 -0.07
C ALA A 9 -13.65 55.54 -0.16
N LEU A 10 -13.66 54.99 -1.38
CA LEU A 10 -13.90 53.56 -1.63
C LEU A 10 -12.68 52.76 -1.20
N LEU A 11 -12.77 52.10 -0.05
CA LEU A 11 -11.83 51.08 0.40
C LEU A 11 -11.97 49.83 -0.48
N THR A 12 -10.99 49.60 -1.36
CA THR A 12 -10.84 48.34 -2.09
C THR A 12 -10.15 47.34 -1.16
N VAL A 13 -10.90 46.36 -0.67
CA VAL A 13 -10.34 45.24 0.09
C VAL A 13 -9.82 44.22 -0.92
N PRO A 14 -8.52 43.85 -0.91
CA PRO A 14 -8.02 42.81 -1.79
C PRO A 14 -8.63 41.48 -1.36
N LEU A 15 -9.35 40.82 -2.27
CA LEU A 15 -9.73 39.42 -2.09
C LEU A 15 -8.45 38.58 -2.09
N ALA A 16 -8.05 38.08 -0.93
CA ALA A 16 -7.09 37.01 -0.84
C ALA A 16 -7.73 35.76 -1.44
N VAL A 17 -7.36 35.42 -2.68
CA VAL A 17 -7.69 34.12 -3.27
C VAL A 17 -6.86 33.10 -2.49
N LEU A 18 -7.49 32.36 -1.56
CA LEU A 18 -6.88 31.15 -1.02
C LEU A 18 -6.70 30.20 -2.21
N ALA A 19 -5.45 29.98 -2.63
CA ALA A 19 -5.14 28.88 -3.52
C ALA A 19 -5.60 27.60 -2.82
N ALA A 20 -6.50 26.85 -3.47
CA ALA A 20 -6.85 25.53 -2.99
C ALA A 20 -5.56 24.71 -2.91
N GLU A 21 -5.33 24.09 -1.76
CA GLU A 21 -4.17 23.21 -1.54
C GLU A 21 -4.18 22.11 -2.60
N ASP A 22 -3.03 21.80 -3.22
CA ASP A 22 -2.93 20.73 -4.21
C ASP A 22 -3.39 19.42 -3.56
N PRO A 23 -4.50 18.81 -4.02
CA PRO A 23 -5.06 17.63 -3.37
C PRO A 23 -4.19 16.39 -3.49
N LEU A 24 -3.19 16.38 -4.39
CA LEU A 24 -2.31 15.25 -4.66
C LEU A 24 -0.83 15.70 -4.70
N PRO A 25 -0.26 16.17 -3.58
CA PRO A 25 1.04 16.84 -3.56
C PRO A 25 2.24 15.92 -3.82
N SER A 26 2.06 14.61 -3.63
CA SER A 26 3.08 13.59 -3.95
C SER A 26 3.01 13.09 -5.40
N TRP A 27 2.08 13.59 -6.21
CA TRP A 27 1.91 13.18 -7.60
C TRP A 27 2.55 14.21 -8.54
N ASN A 28 3.39 13.70 -9.45
CA ASN A 28 3.89 14.50 -10.56
C ASN A 28 2.72 15.00 -11.42
N ASP A 29 2.86 16.22 -11.95
CA ASP A 29 1.89 16.75 -12.91
C ASP A 29 1.94 15.92 -14.20
N GLY A 30 0.76 15.53 -14.70
CA GLY A 30 0.64 14.69 -15.89
C GLY A 30 -0.74 14.05 -16.03
N ALA A 31 -0.90 13.25 -17.09
CA ALA A 31 -2.19 12.67 -17.48
C ALA A 31 -2.89 11.90 -16.35
N ALA A 32 -2.14 11.17 -15.51
CA ALA A 32 -2.70 10.41 -14.40
C ALA A 32 -3.32 11.31 -13.31
N LYS A 33 -2.56 12.28 -12.80
CA LYS A 33 -3.04 13.24 -11.78
C LYS A 33 -4.25 14.03 -12.29
N THR A 34 -4.20 14.50 -13.54
CA THR A 34 -5.31 15.20 -14.18
C THR A 34 -6.55 14.33 -14.30
N ALA A 35 -6.41 13.07 -14.74
CA ALA A 35 -7.52 12.15 -14.89
C ALA A 35 -8.18 11.81 -13.54
N ILE A 36 -7.38 11.57 -12.49
CA ILE A 36 -7.90 11.28 -11.14
C ILE A 36 -8.71 12.46 -10.61
N ILE A 37 -8.15 13.67 -10.65
CA ILE A 37 -8.81 14.89 -10.17
C ILE A 37 -10.10 15.15 -10.97
N GLY A 38 -10.03 15.04 -12.29
CA GLY A 38 -11.18 15.23 -13.18
C GLY A 38 -12.30 14.22 -12.92
N PHE A 39 -11.95 12.93 -12.78
CA PHE A 39 -12.92 11.87 -12.50
C PHE A 39 -13.60 12.06 -11.14
N VAL A 40 -12.85 12.39 -10.10
CA VAL A 40 -13.40 12.68 -8.77
C VAL A 40 -14.33 13.90 -8.84
N ALA A 41 -13.92 14.98 -9.51
CA ALA A 41 -14.75 16.18 -9.65
C ALA A 41 -16.05 15.88 -10.41
N ALA A 42 -15.99 15.16 -11.53
CA ALA A 42 -17.15 14.82 -12.35
C ALA A 42 -18.16 13.95 -11.58
N THR A 43 -17.67 12.93 -10.87
CA THR A 43 -18.52 11.97 -10.15
C THR A 43 -19.06 12.49 -8.83
N THR A 44 -18.49 13.58 -8.29
CA THR A 44 -18.91 14.12 -6.98
C THR A 44 -19.67 15.44 -7.07
N THR A 45 -19.61 16.15 -8.20
CA THR A 45 -20.36 17.40 -8.43
C THR A 45 -21.85 17.14 -8.56
N LYS A 46 -22.63 17.54 -7.54
CA LYS A 46 -24.09 17.36 -7.52
C LYS A 46 -24.75 18.04 -8.73
N GLY A 47 -25.69 17.33 -9.36
CA GLY A 47 -26.43 17.84 -10.51
C GLY A 47 -25.68 17.76 -11.84
N GLY A 48 -24.42 17.30 -11.85
CA GLY A 48 -23.67 17.02 -13.07
C GLY A 48 -24.13 15.73 -13.75
N PRO A 49 -23.84 15.58 -15.06
CA PRO A 49 -24.27 14.40 -15.84
C PRO A 49 -23.61 13.10 -15.37
N ASP A 50 -22.40 13.19 -14.81
CA ASP A 50 -21.62 12.04 -14.33
C ASP A 50 -21.74 11.81 -12.82
N PHE A 51 -22.63 12.55 -12.15
CA PHE A 51 -22.76 12.49 -10.68
C PHE A 51 -23.14 11.09 -10.21
N SER A 52 -22.31 10.53 -9.32
CA SER A 52 -22.59 9.28 -8.62
C SER A 52 -23.02 9.57 -7.16
N PRO A 53 -24.15 9.02 -6.68
CA PRO A 53 -24.56 9.17 -5.30
C PRO A 53 -23.54 8.49 -4.36
N VAL A 54 -23.41 9.00 -3.14
CA VAL A 54 -22.38 8.56 -2.17
C VAL A 54 -22.28 7.04 -2.02
N PRO A 55 -23.38 6.26 -1.92
CA PRO A 55 -23.30 4.81 -1.75
C PRO A 55 -22.68 4.04 -2.93
N GLU A 56 -22.60 4.65 -4.12
CA GLU A 56 -22.09 4.02 -5.34
C GLU A 56 -20.61 4.34 -5.60
N ARG A 57 -20.00 5.21 -4.79
CA ARG A 57 -18.61 5.67 -4.95
C ARG A 57 -17.62 4.65 -4.38
N ILE A 58 -17.53 3.50 -5.01
CA ILE A 58 -16.63 2.41 -4.62
C ILE A 58 -15.40 2.39 -5.52
N ALA A 59 -14.21 2.45 -4.91
CA ALA A 59 -12.93 2.28 -5.59
C ALA A 59 -12.21 1.04 -5.04
N ALA A 60 -11.68 0.22 -5.93
CA ALA A 60 -10.89 -0.97 -5.58
C ALA A 60 -9.44 -0.74 -5.97
N PHE A 61 -8.53 -1.13 -5.07
CA PHE A 61 -7.09 -1.05 -5.28
C PHE A 61 -6.51 -2.44 -5.07
N ASP A 62 -5.63 -2.85 -5.98
CA ASP A 62 -4.73 -3.96 -5.70
C ASP A 62 -3.74 -3.56 -4.60
N ASN A 63 -3.07 -4.52 -3.96
CA ASN A 63 -2.15 -4.27 -2.85
C ASN A 63 -0.69 -4.32 -3.31
N ASP A 64 -0.21 -5.50 -3.71
CA ASP A 64 1.16 -5.74 -4.16
C ASP A 64 1.44 -4.99 -5.47
N GLY A 65 2.54 -4.23 -5.55
CA GLY A 65 2.90 -3.42 -6.71
C GLY A 65 2.05 -2.16 -6.92
N THR A 66 0.94 -2.00 -6.20
CA THR A 66 0.02 -0.85 -6.30
C THR A 66 0.07 0.05 -5.05
N LEU A 67 -0.19 -0.50 -3.86
CA LEU A 67 -0.17 0.24 -2.59
C LEU A 67 1.18 0.13 -1.87
N TRP A 68 1.93 -0.95 -2.11
CA TRP A 68 3.29 -1.14 -1.61
C TRP A 68 4.17 -1.92 -2.62
N THR A 69 5.48 -1.98 -2.40
CA THR A 69 6.39 -2.66 -3.34
C THR A 69 6.19 -4.18 -3.34
N GLU A 70 6.31 -4.78 -4.53
CA GLU A 70 6.32 -6.24 -4.74
C GLU A 70 7.70 -6.79 -5.16
N ALA A 71 8.66 -5.91 -5.44
CA ALA A 71 10.02 -6.30 -5.79
C ALA A 71 10.88 -6.45 -4.52
N THR A 72 11.68 -7.50 -4.35
CA THR A 72 12.00 -8.63 -5.27
C THR A 72 11.07 -9.85 -5.09
N LEU A 73 10.30 -9.87 -4.02
CA LEU A 73 9.34 -10.91 -3.67
C LEU A 73 8.20 -10.26 -2.85
N TYR A 74 6.97 -10.77 -2.96
CA TYR A 74 5.83 -10.26 -2.20
C TYR A 74 6.06 -10.38 -0.68
N SER A 75 5.55 -9.42 0.10
CA SER A 75 5.65 -9.40 1.56
C SER A 75 5.16 -10.70 2.22
N GLN A 76 4.08 -11.29 1.71
CA GLN A 76 3.53 -12.56 2.22
C GLN A 76 4.50 -13.74 2.01
N ALA A 77 5.27 -13.73 0.93
CA ALA A 77 6.25 -14.77 0.68
C ALA A 77 7.46 -14.61 1.61
N TYR A 78 7.95 -13.39 1.86
CA TYR A 78 8.95 -13.15 2.90
C TYR A 78 8.49 -13.64 4.27
N PHE A 79 7.25 -13.30 4.65
CA PHE A 79 6.64 -13.80 5.88
C PHE A 79 6.63 -15.32 5.95
N THR A 80 6.19 -15.99 4.89
CA THR A 80 6.15 -17.45 4.82
C THR A 80 7.54 -18.07 4.99
N LEU A 81 8.57 -17.51 4.35
CA LEU A 81 9.95 -18.00 4.50
C LEU A 81 10.47 -17.84 5.93
N ASP A 82 10.20 -16.72 6.57
CA ASP A 82 10.59 -16.50 7.96
C ASP A 82 9.83 -17.42 8.92
N ARG A 83 8.56 -17.72 8.64
CA ARG A 83 7.78 -18.72 9.38
C ARG A 83 8.39 -20.12 9.27
N VAL A 84 8.79 -20.55 8.07
CA VAL A 84 9.48 -21.83 7.87
C VAL A 84 10.76 -21.87 8.71
N ARG A 85 11.59 -20.82 8.67
CA ARG A 85 12.82 -20.75 9.46
C ARG A 85 12.56 -20.80 10.97
N ALA A 86 11.52 -20.11 11.43
CA ALA A 86 11.15 -20.09 12.84
C ALA A 86 10.66 -21.45 13.35
N MET A 87 10.02 -22.25 12.49
CA MET A 87 9.51 -23.59 12.82
C MET A 87 10.52 -24.71 12.53
N ALA A 88 11.56 -24.47 11.72
CA ALA A 88 12.55 -25.48 11.35
C ALA A 88 13.22 -26.23 12.53
N PRO A 89 13.46 -25.62 13.72
CA PRO A 89 13.99 -26.37 14.87
C PRO A 89 13.10 -27.54 15.33
N ASP A 90 11.79 -27.45 15.12
CA ASP A 90 10.82 -28.50 15.46
C ASP A 90 10.56 -29.48 14.29
N HIS A 91 11.18 -29.22 13.13
CA HIS A 91 10.99 -29.94 11.87
C HIS A 91 12.34 -30.32 11.22
N PRO A 92 13.12 -31.24 11.82
CA PRO A 92 14.44 -31.60 11.31
C PRO A 92 14.40 -32.16 9.87
N GLU A 93 13.29 -32.75 9.45
CA GLU A 93 13.08 -33.24 8.08
C GLU A 93 13.12 -32.13 7.01
N TRP A 94 12.84 -30.88 7.38
CA TRP A 94 12.85 -29.75 6.47
C TRP A 94 14.25 -29.38 5.96
N ALA A 95 15.31 -29.86 6.61
CA ALA A 95 16.68 -29.67 6.14
C ALA A 95 16.96 -30.36 4.80
N ASP A 96 16.23 -31.45 4.49
CA ASP A 96 16.45 -32.26 3.30
C ASP A 96 15.23 -32.36 2.38
N GLN A 97 14.07 -31.84 2.80
CA GLN A 97 12.82 -31.94 2.05
C GLN A 97 12.47 -30.63 1.32
N GLN A 98 12.26 -30.69 0.00
CA GLN A 98 11.68 -29.58 -0.76
C GLN A 98 10.15 -29.48 -0.52
N PRO A 99 9.55 -28.28 -0.50
CA PRO A 99 10.17 -26.95 -0.73
C PRO A 99 10.84 -26.32 0.52
N PHE A 100 10.79 -26.99 1.68
CA PHE A 100 11.25 -26.44 2.95
C PHE A 100 12.75 -26.15 3.00
N LYS A 101 13.57 -27.04 2.43
CA LYS A 101 15.02 -26.86 2.32
C LYS A 101 15.36 -25.53 1.65
N ALA A 102 14.77 -25.26 0.48
CA ALA A 102 14.99 -24.01 -0.23
C ALA A 102 14.55 -22.78 0.59
N ALA A 103 13.46 -22.90 1.36
CA ALA A 103 13.00 -21.83 2.24
C ALA A 103 13.97 -21.55 3.41
N VAL A 104 14.44 -22.61 4.06
CA VAL A 104 15.44 -22.53 5.14
C VAL A 104 16.74 -21.90 4.63
N GLU A 105 17.26 -22.39 3.50
CA GLU A 105 18.51 -21.92 2.88
C GLU A 105 18.37 -20.53 2.22
N GLY A 106 17.14 -20.05 2.00
CA GLY A 106 16.90 -18.78 1.30
C GLY A 106 17.16 -18.83 -0.20
N ASP A 107 17.07 -20.02 -0.82
CA ASP A 107 17.22 -20.21 -2.27
C ASP A 107 15.96 -19.74 -3.02
N LEU A 108 15.89 -18.43 -3.26
CA LEU A 108 14.80 -17.81 -4.00
C LEU A 108 14.66 -18.34 -5.43
N LYS A 109 15.73 -18.86 -6.04
CA LYS A 109 15.69 -19.41 -7.39
C LYS A 109 15.00 -20.77 -7.39
N ALA A 110 15.34 -21.63 -6.44
CA ALA A 110 14.65 -22.90 -6.24
C ALA A 110 13.17 -22.68 -5.90
N LEU A 111 12.86 -21.72 -5.01
CA LEU A 111 11.48 -21.36 -4.66
C LEU A 111 10.69 -20.83 -5.86
N ALA A 112 11.29 -19.98 -6.70
CA ALA A 112 10.64 -19.51 -7.92
C ALA A 112 10.35 -20.66 -8.91
N ALA A 113 11.26 -21.64 -9.01
CA ALA A 113 11.08 -22.81 -9.87
C ALA A 113 9.97 -23.75 -9.40
N LEU A 114 9.66 -23.77 -8.10
CA LEU A 114 8.57 -24.57 -7.51
C LEU A 114 7.17 -23.99 -7.79
N GLY A 115 7.10 -22.74 -8.27
CA GLY A 115 5.86 -22.08 -8.65
C GLY A 115 4.81 -22.01 -7.53
N LYS A 116 3.54 -21.93 -7.93
CA LYS A 116 2.41 -21.78 -7.00
C LYS A 116 2.26 -22.97 -6.05
N GLU A 117 2.56 -24.18 -6.50
CA GLU A 117 2.42 -25.40 -5.69
C GLU A 117 3.39 -25.37 -4.50
N GLY A 118 4.67 -25.05 -4.72
CA GLY A 118 5.63 -24.94 -3.63
C GLY A 118 5.24 -23.87 -2.61
N LEU A 119 4.76 -22.72 -3.08
CA LEU A 119 4.27 -21.66 -2.19
C LEU A 119 3.07 -22.12 -1.35
N VAL A 120 2.09 -22.79 -1.96
CA VAL A 120 0.93 -23.33 -1.24
C VAL A 120 1.38 -24.35 -0.19
N THR A 121 2.30 -25.27 -0.51
CA THR A 121 2.83 -26.23 0.46
C THR A 121 3.47 -25.53 1.66
N LEU A 122 4.30 -24.51 1.43
CA LEU A 122 4.91 -23.75 2.53
C LEU A 122 3.85 -23.04 3.37
N VAL A 123 2.92 -22.32 2.73
CA VAL A 123 1.84 -21.61 3.41
C VAL A 123 1.00 -22.57 4.26
N THR A 124 0.57 -23.70 3.70
CA THR A 124 -0.21 -24.71 4.42
C THR A 124 0.56 -25.24 5.63
N ALA A 125 1.83 -25.61 5.46
CA ALA A 125 2.62 -26.15 6.57
C ALA A 125 2.82 -25.14 7.70
N THR A 126 2.99 -23.85 7.39
CA THR A 126 3.27 -22.82 8.40
C THR A 126 2.02 -22.20 9.05
N HIS A 127 0.84 -22.37 8.45
CA HIS A 127 -0.39 -21.67 8.86
C HIS A 127 -1.59 -22.57 9.15
N SER A 128 -1.48 -23.88 8.96
CA SER A 128 -2.59 -24.80 9.29
C SER A 128 -2.67 -25.07 10.79
N GLY A 129 -3.88 -25.36 11.28
CA GLY A 129 -4.10 -25.77 12.67
C GLY A 129 -4.14 -24.63 13.69
N MET A 130 -4.06 -23.37 13.25
CA MET A 130 -4.23 -22.18 14.10
C MET A 130 -5.55 -21.47 13.83
N THR A 131 -5.99 -20.68 14.81
CA THR A 131 -7.11 -19.76 14.68
C THR A 131 -6.70 -18.50 13.93
N ALA A 132 -7.69 -17.76 13.41
CA ALA A 132 -7.44 -16.46 12.80
C ALA A 132 -6.83 -15.44 13.77
N ALA A 133 -7.17 -15.51 15.07
CA ALA A 133 -6.63 -14.62 16.08
C ALA A 133 -5.13 -14.88 16.32
N GLU A 134 -4.73 -16.15 16.40
CA GLU A 134 -3.31 -16.54 16.52
C GLU A 134 -2.53 -16.13 15.28
N PHE A 135 -3.07 -16.40 14.09
CA PHE A 135 -2.47 -15.97 12.82
C PHE A 135 -2.25 -14.45 12.79
N ASN A 136 -3.26 -13.66 13.16
CA ASN A 136 -3.16 -12.20 13.20
C ASN A 136 -2.08 -11.72 14.18
N GLY A 137 -1.94 -12.37 15.34
CA GLY A 137 -0.88 -12.07 16.30
C GLY A 137 0.51 -12.33 15.71
N ILE A 138 0.71 -13.50 15.08
CA ILE A 138 1.97 -13.87 14.42
C ILE A 138 2.34 -12.87 13.32
N VAL A 139 1.37 -12.46 12.48
CA VAL A 139 1.59 -11.46 11.42
C VAL A 139 1.95 -10.10 12.01
N ALA A 140 1.26 -9.68 13.07
CA ALA A 140 1.52 -8.40 13.74
C ALA A 140 2.93 -8.33 14.35
N ASP A 141 3.37 -9.41 15.01
CA ASP A 141 4.72 -9.50 15.57
C ASP A 141 5.80 -9.51 14.48
N TRP A 142 5.55 -10.24 13.39
CA TRP A 142 6.47 -10.27 12.26
C TRP A 142 6.58 -8.90 11.59
N ILE A 143 5.46 -8.26 11.24
CA ILE A 143 5.48 -7.00 10.48
C ILE A 143 6.10 -5.84 11.28
N ALA A 144 6.06 -5.91 12.62
CA ALA A 144 6.67 -4.93 13.51
C ALA A 144 8.21 -4.96 13.49
N SER A 145 8.81 -6.10 13.15
CA SER A 145 10.27 -6.31 13.23
C SER A 145 10.93 -6.64 11.88
N ALA A 146 10.17 -7.18 10.93
CA ALA A 146 10.66 -7.63 9.64
C ALA A 146 11.22 -6.47 8.81
N ARG A 147 12.34 -6.73 8.14
CA ARG A 147 13.01 -5.79 7.24
C ARG A 147 13.22 -6.41 5.88
N HIS A 148 13.00 -5.62 4.83
CA HIS A 148 13.27 -6.06 3.47
C HIS A 148 14.78 -6.24 3.25
N PRO A 149 15.23 -7.39 2.71
CA PRO A 149 16.65 -7.72 2.63
C PRO A 149 17.46 -6.74 1.77
N THR A 150 16.89 -6.25 0.67
CA THR A 150 17.58 -5.32 -0.25
C THR A 150 17.58 -3.88 0.23
N PHE A 151 16.48 -3.40 0.82
CA PHE A 151 16.31 -1.99 1.19
C PHE A 151 16.71 -1.72 2.64
N ASN A 152 16.83 -2.77 3.47
CA ASN A 152 17.05 -2.70 4.90
C ASN A 152 16.05 -1.76 5.63
N ARG A 153 14.80 -1.75 5.15
CA ARG A 153 13.70 -0.95 5.72
C ARG A 153 12.61 -1.86 6.26
N PRO A 154 11.83 -1.40 7.26
CA PRO A 154 10.62 -2.10 7.67
C PRO A 154 9.73 -2.40 6.47
N ILE A 155 9.15 -3.60 6.42
CA ILE A 155 8.29 -4.04 5.31
C ILE A 155 7.16 -3.04 4.97
N PRO A 156 6.47 -2.39 5.93
CA PRO A 156 5.45 -1.39 5.63
C PRO A 156 6.01 -0.07 5.04
N ASN A 157 7.30 0.20 5.19
CA ASN A 157 7.93 1.48 4.86
C ASN A 157 8.86 1.36 3.65
N LEU A 158 8.52 0.46 2.73
CA LEU A 158 9.29 0.26 1.52
C LEU A 158 9.04 1.39 0.52
N PRO A 159 10.08 1.79 -0.23
CA PRO A 159 9.92 2.82 -1.24
C PRO A 159 8.95 2.32 -2.33
N THR A 160 7.92 3.09 -2.62
CA THR A 160 7.20 2.98 -3.89
C THR A 160 8.01 3.69 -4.97
N SER A 161 8.07 3.12 -6.18
CA SER A 161 8.90 3.67 -7.27
C SER A 161 8.56 5.14 -7.53
N ARG A 162 9.59 5.98 -7.68
CA ARG A 162 9.47 7.35 -8.19
C ARG A 162 9.47 7.36 -9.71
#